data_AF-T0S0T6-F1
#
_entry.id   AF-T0S0T6-F1
#
_cell.length_a   1.000
_cell.length_b   1.000
_cell.length_c   1.000
_cell.angle_alpha   90.00
_cell.angle_beta   90.00
_cell.angle_gamma   90.00
#
_symmetry.space_group_name_H-M   'P 1'
#
loop_
_entity.id
_entity.type
_entity.pdbx_description
1 polymer ?
#
loop_
_entity_poly.entity_id
_entity_poly.type
_entity_poly.pdbx_seq_one_letter_code
_entity_poly.pdbx_strand_id
1 'polypeptide(L)'
;MQATPEASAPIMKAAPEAPVPIITSGPFDCIIRSADTPGPLAFLNGLPYFAMAQMLFAFNAFVLINWYGSIGAVIGSILAVASAVVDGFASNSFGENVRTLRHNGFSDWTVLSAMTFAIVLGEVMNVVVIQNLAPPGSLEALFLPSTYTRYTLFGITTNIVIVEVLFYVGHTFLHEAWPEIHVMHHCTVKSTASSNLIFDPRDLAIELGGPGAIVIVNHFLLWEQDPTILLVTFLFVTWAYSIIHHEWYAGDHVKHHARIDSVYTVYVKHHGDARKNLLKGHIRHPPKK
;
A
#
# COMPACT_ATOMS: atom_id res chain seq x y z
N MET A 1 -63.70 -19.24 7.97
CA MET A 1 -62.73 -18.13 7.98
C MET A 1 -61.69 -18.43 9.04
N GLN A 2 -60.53 -18.92 8.64
CA GLN A 2 -59.39 -19.15 9.53
C GLN A 2 -58.52 -17.89 9.52
N ALA A 3 -58.25 -17.34 10.71
CA ALA A 3 -57.35 -16.21 10.89
C ALA A 3 -55.90 -16.69 10.78
N THR A 4 -55.11 -16.05 9.91
CA THR A 4 -53.66 -16.22 9.79
C THR A 4 -52.96 -15.66 11.04
N PRO A 5 -51.91 -16.32 11.57
CA PRO A 5 -51.10 -15.77 12.65
C PRO A 5 -50.21 -14.64 12.11
N GLU A 6 -50.17 -13.52 12.84
CA GLU A 6 -49.24 -12.42 12.58
C GLU A 6 -47.79 -12.90 12.71
N ALA A 7 -46.98 -12.60 11.71
CA ALA A 7 -45.55 -12.86 11.73
C ALA A 7 -44.89 -11.95 12.78
N SER A 8 -44.35 -12.57 13.83
CA SER A 8 -43.52 -11.90 14.83
C SER A 8 -42.30 -11.26 14.17
N ALA A 9 -42.13 -9.96 14.35
CA ALA A 9 -41.00 -9.20 13.86
C ALA A 9 -39.65 -9.80 14.33
N PRO A 10 -38.61 -9.79 13.49
CA PRO A 10 -37.29 -10.27 13.88
C PRO A 10 -36.75 -9.40 15.01
N ILE A 11 -36.36 -10.04 16.11
CA ILE A 11 -35.64 -9.42 17.22
C ILE A 11 -34.34 -8.86 16.63
N MET A 12 -34.26 -7.53 16.46
CA MET A 12 -33.00 -6.87 16.15
C MET A 12 -32.04 -7.18 17.28
N LYS A 13 -30.99 -7.95 16.99
CA LYS A 13 -29.83 -8.05 17.88
C LYS A 13 -29.35 -6.63 18.13
N ALA A 14 -29.27 -6.24 19.41
CA ALA A 14 -28.65 -5.00 19.81
C ALA A 14 -27.27 -4.89 19.14
N ALA A 15 -27.00 -3.73 18.53
CA ALA A 15 -25.67 -3.44 18.04
C ALA A 15 -24.67 -3.65 19.19
N PRO A 16 -23.55 -4.37 18.98
CA PRO A 16 -22.55 -4.52 20.02
C PRO A 16 -22.15 -3.12 20.51
N GLU A 17 -22.16 -2.93 21.83
CA GLU A 17 -21.74 -1.69 22.47
C GLU A 17 -20.41 -1.23 21.86
N ALA A 18 -20.32 0.07 21.56
CA ALA A 18 -19.09 0.64 21.02
C ALA A 18 -17.94 0.32 21.97
N PRO A 19 -16.86 -0.34 21.51
CA PRO A 19 -15.66 -0.49 22.30
C PRO A 19 -15.24 0.89 22.79
N VAL A 20 -15.03 1.01 24.10
CA VAL A 20 -14.45 2.21 24.69
C VAL A 20 -13.17 2.51 23.92
N PRO A 21 -12.99 3.73 23.37
CA PRO A 21 -11.80 4.05 22.60
C PRO A 21 -10.58 3.78 23.47
N ILE A 22 -9.75 2.84 23.04
CA ILE A 22 -8.46 2.57 23.63
C ILE A 22 -7.58 3.77 23.25
N ILE A 23 -7.65 4.84 24.05
CA ILE A 23 -6.64 5.90 24.03
C ILE A 23 -5.47 5.37 24.84
N THR A 24 -4.75 4.39 24.29
CA THR A 24 -3.43 4.04 24.79
C THR A 24 -2.45 5.03 24.23
N SER A 25 -1.65 5.65 25.11
CA SER A 25 -0.40 6.27 24.70
C SER A 25 0.44 5.25 23.93
N GLY A 26 1.13 5.68 22.89
CA GLY A 26 1.89 4.80 22.03
C GLY A 26 2.94 5.56 21.22
N PRO A 27 3.80 4.83 20.47
CA PRO A 27 4.90 5.42 19.73
C PRO A 27 4.47 6.50 18.72
N PHE A 28 3.20 6.54 18.28
CA PHE A 28 2.72 7.55 17.34
C PHE A 28 2.14 8.81 17.99
N ASP A 29 2.14 8.94 19.32
CA ASP A 29 1.61 10.14 19.98
C ASP A 29 2.29 11.43 19.52
N CYS A 30 3.59 11.36 19.18
CA CYS A 30 4.37 12.51 18.74
C CYS A 30 3.97 13.06 17.36
N ILE A 31 3.25 12.28 16.54
CA ILE A 31 2.80 12.71 15.21
C ILE A 31 1.33 13.13 15.18
N ILE A 32 0.57 12.86 16.25
CA ILE A 32 -0.84 13.23 16.39
C ILE A 32 -0.96 14.71 16.78
N ARG A 33 -1.42 15.56 15.86
CA ARG A 33 -1.56 17.02 16.05
C ARG A 33 -2.95 17.53 15.70
N SER A 34 -3.32 18.69 16.24
CA SER A 34 -4.56 19.36 15.81
C SER A 34 -4.43 19.80 14.35
N ALA A 35 -5.55 19.95 13.63
CA ALA A 35 -5.54 20.24 12.20
C ALA A 35 -4.86 21.59 11.86
N ASP A 36 -4.91 22.53 12.80
CA ASP A 36 -4.33 23.87 12.73
C ASP A 36 -2.87 23.94 13.20
N THR A 37 -2.33 22.88 13.82
CA THR A 37 -0.92 22.84 14.24
C THR A 37 -0.08 22.20 13.14
N PRO A 38 0.79 22.94 12.44
CA PRO A 38 1.66 22.38 11.42
C PRO A 38 2.69 21.44 12.06
N GLY A 39 3.21 20.52 11.27
CA GLY A 39 4.28 19.65 11.72
C GLY A 39 5.64 20.34 11.82
N PRO A 40 6.57 19.86 12.69
CA PRO A 40 7.93 20.39 12.78
C PRO A 40 8.68 20.40 11.44
N LEU A 41 8.33 19.49 10.54
CA LEU A 41 8.90 19.39 9.20
C LEU A 41 7.88 19.78 8.11
N ALA A 42 6.87 20.60 8.42
CA ALA A 42 5.81 20.97 7.46
C ALA A 42 6.34 21.63 6.18
N PHE A 43 7.53 22.25 6.22
CA PHE A 43 8.20 22.80 5.05
C PHE A 43 8.61 21.73 4.01
N LEU A 44 8.68 20.45 4.41
CA LEU A 44 8.91 19.34 3.49
C LEU A 44 7.60 18.81 2.89
N ASN A 45 6.43 19.18 3.41
CA ASN A 45 5.16 18.63 2.96
C ASN A 45 4.91 18.87 1.46
N GLY A 46 4.25 17.92 0.81
CA GLY A 46 3.95 17.97 -0.62
C GLY A 46 5.11 17.50 -1.50
N LEU A 47 5.48 18.33 -2.49
CA LEU A 47 6.48 17.97 -3.50
C LEU A 47 7.88 17.67 -2.92
N PRO A 48 8.41 18.42 -1.94
CA PRO A 48 9.75 18.15 -1.42
C PRO A 48 9.88 16.74 -0.80
N TYR A 49 8.93 16.37 0.06
CA TYR A 49 8.89 15.04 0.67
C TYR A 49 8.62 13.95 -0.37
N PHE A 50 7.70 14.19 -1.31
CA PHE A 50 7.46 13.28 -2.44
C PHE A 50 8.75 12.98 -3.20
N ALA A 51 9.47 14.01 -3.64
CA ALA A 51 10.72 13.87 -4.37
C ALA A 51 11.77 13.13 -3.55
N MET A 52 11.89 13.43 -2.26
CA MET A 52 12.80 12.72 -1.35
C MET A 52 12.45 11.23 -1.24
N ALA A 53 11.17 10.88 -1.09
CA ALA A 53 10.72 9.50 -1.04
C ALA A 53 11.03 8.75 -2.35
N GLN A 54 10.82 9.38 -3.51
CA GLN A 54 11.14 8.78 -4.81
C GLN A 54 12.65 8.63 -5.02
N MET A 55 13.45 9.61 -4.60
CA MET A 55 14.91 9.51 -4.63
C MET A 55 15.42 8.40 -3.71
N LEU A 56 14.82 8.24 -2.52
CA LEU A 56 15.18 7.17 -1.61
C LEU A 56 14.87 5.79 -2.19
N PHE A 57 13.70 5.64 -2.84
CA PHE A 57 13.36 4.40 -3.54
C PHE A 57 14.38 4.08 -4.63
N ALA A 58 14.71 5.06 -5.48
CA ALA A 58 15.70 4.89 -6.54
C ALA A 58 17.10 4.58 -5.99
N PHE A 59 17.53 5.31 -4.96
CA PHE A 59 18.81 5.08 -4.30
C PHE A 59 18.88 3.67 -3.68
N ASN A 60 17.78 3.21 -3.08
CA ASN A 60 17.73 1.87 -2.52
C ASN A 60 17.90 0.79 -3.61
N ALA A 61 17.10 0.85 -4.67
CA ALA A 61 17.15 -0.13 -5.75
C ALA A 61 18.47 -0.08 -6.54
N PHE A 62 18.85 1.09 -7.05
CA PHE A 62 19.98 1.24 -7.99
C PHE A 62 21.35 1.36 -7.31
N VAL A 63 21.41 1.74 -6.03
CA VAL A 63 22.67 1.89 -5.31
C VAL A 63 22.79 0.86 -4.19
N LEU A 64 21.92 0.90 -3.19
CA LEU A 64 22.10 0.06 -1.99
C LEU A 64 22.03 -1.43 -2.34
N ILE A 65 20.94 -1.87 -2.95
CA ILE A 65 20.72 -3.30 -3.22
C ILE A 65 21.58 -3.77 -4.38
N ASN A 66 21.69 -2.99 -5.45
CA ASN A 66 22.53 -3.34 -6.60
C ASN A 66 24.01 -3.57 -6.22
N TRP A 67 24.58 -2.70 -5.37
CA TRP A 67 26.02 -2.76 -5.06
C TRP A 67 26.34 -3.47 -3.75
N TYR A 68 25.45 -3.42 -2.76
CA TYR A 68 25.69 -3.94 -1.41
C TYR A 68 24.75 -5.10 -1.05
N GLY A 69 23.85 -5.50 -1.95
CA GLY A 69 22.98 -6.65 -1.78
C GLY A 69 22.18 -6.60 -0.49
N SER A 70 22.22 -7.69 0.28
CA SER A 70 21.52 -7.79 1.57
C SER A 70 21.97 -6.77 2.62
N ILE A 71 23.24 -6.33 2.61
CA ILE A 71 23.70 -5.24 3.49
C ILE A 71 23.02 -3.94 3.08
N GLY A 72 22.93 -3.70 1.76
CA GLY A 72 22.18 -2.59 1.19
C GLY A 72 20.72 -2.58 1.64
N ALA A 73 20.06 -3.74 1.63
CA ALA A 73 18.67 -3.90 2.08
C ALA A 73 18.46 -3.59 3.58
N VAL A 74 19.44 -3.90 4.44
CA VAL A 74 19.41 -3.51 5.86
C VAL A 74 19.49 -1.99 6.00
N ILE A 75 20.39 -1.34 5.24
CA ILE A 75 20.49 0.12 5.22
C ILE A 75 19.20 0.73 4.65
N GLY A 76 18.66 0.15 3.58
CA GLY A 76 17.38 0.51 2.97
C GLY A 76 16.23 0.47 3.97
N SER A 77 16.15 -0.60 4.78
CA SER A 77 15.16 -0.72 5.86
C SER A 77 15.25 0.43 6.87
N ILE A 78 16.47 0.80 7.29
CA ILE A 78 16.70 1.91 8.23
C ILE A 78 16.25 3.23 7.61
N LEU A 79 16.57 3.46 6.33
CA LEU A 79 16.15 4.66 5.63
C LEU A 79 14.64 4.70 5.39
N ALA A 80 13.99 3.56 5.15
CA ALA A 80 12.54 3.46 5.04
C ALA A 80 11.85 3.85 6.37
N VAL A 81 12.38 3.38 7.51
CA VAL A 81 11.92 3.82 8.84
C VAL A 81 12.12 5.33 9.01
N ALA A 82 13.29 5.86 8.67
CA ALA A 82 13.56 7.29 8.75
C ALA A 82 12.60 8.10 7.85
N SER A 83 12.30 7.61 6.65
CA SER A 83 11.33 8.23 5.74
C SER A 83 9.92 8.25 6.32
N ALA A 84 9.46 7.17 6.94
CA ALA A 84 8.16 7.12 7.61
C ALA A 84 8.08 8.08 8.82
N VAL A 85 9.19 8.26 9.54
CA VAL A 85 9.29 9.26 10.61
C VAL A 85 9.18 10.68 10.02
N VAL A 86 9.87 10.96 8.91
CA VAL A 86 9.77 12.26 8.22
C VAL A 86 8.35 12.49 7.70
N ASP A 87 7.69 11.49 7.10
CA ASP A 87 6.27 11.56 6.71
C ASP A 87 5.41 12.00 7.89
N GLY A 88 5.60 11.31 9.02
CA GLY A 88 4.92 11.59 10.27
C GLY A 88 5.11 13.03 10.70
N PHE A 89 6.32 13.59 10.64
CA PHE A 89 6.57 14.97 11.08
C PHE A 89 6.28 16.05 10.02
N ALA A 90 6.22 15.69 8.73
CA ALA A 90 5.94 16.61 7.63
C ALA A 90 4.44 16.75 7.36
N SER A 91 3.67 15.67 7.49
CA SER A 91 2.25 15.63 7.18
C SER A 91 1.36 15.38 8.39
N ASN A 92 0.30 16.16 8.54
CA ASN A 92 -0.74 15.91 9.55
C ASN A 92 -1.62 14.72 9.17
N SER A 93 -1.67 14.32 7.90
CA SER A 93 -2.48 13.22 7.38
C SER A 93 -2.14 11.89 8.06
N PHE A 94 -0.85 11.61 8.31
CA PHE A 94 -0.46 10.38 9.01
C PHE A 94 -0.98 10.37 10.46
N GLY A 95 -0.83 11.47 11.20
CA GLY A 95 -1.40 11.58 12.55
C GLY A 95 -2.92 11.39 12.60
N GLU A 96 -3.64 11.82 11.57
CA GLU A 96 -5.08 11.59 11.44
C GLU A 96 -5.43 10.13 11.11
N ASN A 97 -4.64 9.47 10.27
CA ASN A 97 -4.78 8.04 10.00
C ASN A 97 -4.58 7.22 11.28
N VAL A 98 -3.59 7.56 12.11
CA VAL A 98 -3.36 6.91 13.41
C VAL A 98 -4.58 7.06 14.32
N ARG A 99 -5.21 8.24 14.38
CA ARG A 99 -6.47 8.41 15.13
C ARG A 99 -7.57 7.50 14.63
N THR A 100 -7.69 7.37 13.30
CA THR A 100 -8.69 6.50 12.67
C THR A 100 -8.40 5.03 12.98
N LEU A 101 -7.14 4.59 12.87
CA LEU A 101 -6.68 3.24 13.24
C LEU A 101 -7.02 2.90 14.70
N ARG A 102 -6.67 3.79 15.65
CA ARG A 102 -7.01 3.60 17.08
C ARG A 102 -8.50 3.50 17.31
N HIS A 103 -9.29 4.32 16.61
CA HIS A 103 -10.75 4.29 16.71
C HIS A 103 -11.37 2.98 16.18
N ASN A 104 -10.68 2.29 15.28
CA ASN A 104 -11.05 0.97 14.76
C ASN A 104 -10.42 -0.19 15.54
N GLY A 105 -9.78 0.08 16.69
CA GLY A 105 -9.25 -0.94 17.60
C GLY A 105 -7.83 -1.40 17.31
N PHE A 106 -7.12 -0.77 16.38
CA PHE A 106 -5.71 -1.07 16.13
C PHE A 106 -4.82 -0.32 17.12
N SER A 107 -3.98 -1.05 17.86
CA SER A 107 -2.95 -0.45 18.70
C SER A 107 -1.79 0.07 17.87
N ASP A 108 -1.10 1.10 18.35
CA ASP A 108 0.11 1.62 17.72
C ASP A 108 1.18 0.54 17.47
N TRP A 109 1.33 -0.40 18.41
CA TRP A 109 2.30 -1.49 18.27
C TRP A 109 1.92 -2.45 17.15
N THR A 110 0.62 -2.70 16.96
CA THR A 110 0.12 -3.49 15.84
C THR A 110 0.43 -2.80 14.52
N VAL A 111 0.17 -1.49 14.42
CA VAL A 111 0.45 -0.70 13.22
C VAL A 111 1.96 -0.65 12.94
N LEU A 112 2.79 -0.40 13.96
CA LEU A 112 4.25 -0.41 13.82
C LEU A 112 4.78 -1.79 13.39
N SER A 113 4.20 -2.88 13.90
CA SER A 113 4.55 -4.25 13.49
C SER A 113 4.19 -4.51 12.03
N ALA A 114 3.01 -4.05 11.58
CA ALA A 114 2.61 -4.11 10.18
C ALA A 114 3.56 -3.34 9.27
N MET A 115 3.92 -2.10 9.65
CA MET A 115 4.89 -1.28 8.92
C MET A 115 6.26 -1.95 8.84
N THR A 116 6.74 -2.52 9.95
CA THR A 116 8.03 -3.23 10.00
C THR A 116 7.99 -4.47 9.09
N PHE A 117 6.90 -5.23 9.14
CA PHE A 117 6.70 -6.39 8.27
C PHE A 117 6.70 -6.00 6.79
N ALA A 118 5.97 -4.94 6.42
CA ALA A 118 5.92 -4.44 5.04
C ALA A 118 7.30 -3.99 4.54
N ILE A 119 8.06 -3.25 5.37
CA ILE A 119 9.44 -2.85 5.05
C ILE A 119 10.33 -4.08 4.82
N VAL A 120 10.37 -5.00 5.78
CA VAL A 120 11.23 -6.19 5.71
C VAL A 120 10.86 -7.04 4.50
N LEU A 121 9.57 -7.26 4.25
CA LEU A 121 9.12 -8.05 3.11
C LEU A 121 9.47 -7.36 1.79
N GLY A 122 9.27 -6.05 1.68
CA GLY A 122 9.67 -5.28 0.50
C GLY A 122 11.16 -5.38 0.21
N GLU A 123 12.01 -5.26 1.23
CA GLU A 123 13.45 -5.40 1.09
C GLU A 123 13.89 -6.82 0.72
N VAL A 124 13.26 -7.85 1.30
CA VAL A 124 13.48 -9.24 0.88
C VAL A 124 13.13 -9.42 -0.58
N MET A 125 12.00 -8.90 -1.04
CA MET A 125 11.60 -8.99 -2.45
C MET A 125 12.57 -8.25 -3.37
N ASN A 126 13.05 -7.07 -2.98
CA ASN A 126 14.07 -6.35 -3.74
C ASN A 126 15.37 -7.15 -3.84
N VAL A 127 15.84 -7.76 -2.75
CA VAL A 127 17.04 -8.63 -2.76
C VAL A 127 16.83 -9.84 -3.66
N VAL A 128 15.67 -10.50 -3.58
CA VAL A 128 15.36 -11.63 -4.47
C VAL A 128 15.45 -11.18 -5.92
N VAL A 129 14.74 -10.12 -6.30
CA VAL A 129 14.66 -9.70 -7.71
C VAL A 129 15.95 -9.08 -8.22
N ILE A 130 16.48 -8.08 -7.52
CA ILE A 130 17.60 -7.27 -8.00
C ILE A 130 18.94 -7.99 -7.83
N GLN A 131 19.16 -8.66 -6.69
CA GLN A 131 20.45 -9.28 -6.42
C GLN A 131 20.53 -10.73 -6.92
N ASN A 132 19.45 -11.51 -6.81
CA ASN A 132 19.50 -12.95 -7.07
C ASN A 132 18.94 -13.37 -8.43
N LEU A 133 17.96 -12.64 -8.98
CA LEU A 133 17.35 -12.99 -10.27
C LEU A 133 17.89 -12.17 -11.45
N ALA A 134 18.36 -10.95 -11.21
CA ALA A 134 18.98 -10.14 -12.25
C ALA A 134 20.51 -10.35 -12.29
N PRO A 135 21.09 -10.71 -13.45
CA PRO A 135 22.53 -10.77 -13.61
C PRO A 135 23.23 -9.42 -13.32
N PRO A 136 24.50 -9.42 -12.86
CA PRO A 136 25.26 -8.19 -12.68
C PRO A 136 25.28 -7.32 -13.95
N GLY A 137 25.09 -6.01 -13.81
CA GLY A 137 25.00 -5.09 -14.95
C GLY A 137 23.59 -4.89 -15.52
N SER A 138 22.59 -5.66 -15.05
CA SER A 138 21.23 -5.59 -15.60
C SER A 138 20.51 -4.28 -15.26
N LEU A 139 20.75 -3.70 -14.08
CA LEU A 139 20.16 -2.41 -13.71
C LEU A 139 20.74 -1.25 -14.53
N GLU A 140 22.04 -1.29 -14.81
CA GLU A 140 22.72 -0.33 -15.68
C GLU A 140 22.22 -0.45 -17.13
N ALA A 141 21.96 -1.68 -17.59
CA ALA A 141 21.42 -1.95 -18.91
C ALA A 141 20.02 -1.33 -19.13
N LEU A 142 19.25 -1.07 -18.07
CA LEU A 142 17.94 -0.40 -18.18
C LEU A 142 18.05 1.04 -18.73
N PHE A 143 19.22 1.67 -18.64
CA PHE A 143 19.46 3.01 -19.19
C PHE A 143 19.86 2.99 -20.67
N LEU A 144 20.10 1.81 -21.24
CA LEU A 144 20.49 1.66 -22.64
C LEU A 144 19.24 1.48 -23.51
N PRO A 145 19.00 2.35 -24.52
CA PRO A 145 17.84 2.19 -25.41
C PRO A 145 17.80 0.84 -26.15
N SER A 146 18.97 0.23 -26.40
CA SER A 146 19.10 -1.07 -27.06
C SER A 146 18.45 -2.22 -26.29
N THR A 147 18.25 -2.07 -24.98
CA THR A 147 17.61 -3.06 -24.09
C THR A 147 16.10 -3.17 -24.35
N TYR A 148 15.49 -2.14 -24.95
CA TYR A 148 14.05 -2.06 -25.21
C TYR A 148 13.72 -2.52 -26.64
N THR A 149 13.84 -3.83 -26.87
CA THR A 149 13.41 -4.48 -28.12
C THR A 149 11.88 -4.63 -28.16
N ARG A 150 11.34 -5.00 -29.33
CA ARG A 150 9.90 -5.32 -29.44
C ARG A 150 9.47 -6.44 -28.49
N TYR A 151 10.35 -7.42 -28.29
CA TYR A 151 10.09 -8.54 -27.38
C TYR A 151 10.03 -8.07 -25.92
N THR A 152 11.02 -7.29 -25.46
CA THR A 152 11.04 -6.81 -24.07
C THR A 152 9.89 -5.85 -23.78
N LEU A 153 9.56 -4.94 -24.70
CA LEU A 153 8.40 -4.05 -24.58
C LEU A 153 7.07 -4.81 -24.52
N PHE A 154 6.93 -5.88 -25.31
CA PHE A 154 5.74 -6.73 -25.26
C PHE A 154 5.64 -7.48 -23.93
N GLY A 155 6.74 -8.03 -23.43
CA GLY A 155 6.78 -8.73 -22.15
C GLY A 155 6.45 -7.82 -20.95
N ILE A 156 7.04 -6.62 -20.91
CA ILE A 156 6.76 -5.60 -19.89
C ILE A 156 5.27 -5.25 -19.91
N THR A 157 4.73 -4.92 -21.09
CA THR A 157 3.32 -4.55 -21.24
C THR A 157 2.39 -5.66 -20.80
N THR A 158 2.69 -6.90 -21.19
CA THR A 158 1.90 -8.09 -20.82
C THR A 158 1.91 -8.31 -19.31
N ASN A 159 3.07 -8.20 -18.66
CA ASN A 159 3.12 -8.30 -17.21
C ASN A 159 2.32 -7.20 -16.51
N ILE A 160 2.40 -5.94 -16.96
CA ILE A 160 1.63 -4.83 -16.37
C ILE A 160 0.13 -5.10 -16.47
N VAL A 161 -0.35 -5.61 -17.61
CA VAL A 161 -1.77 -6.00 -17.77
C VAL A 161 -2.16 -7.12 -16.81
N ILE A 162 -1.34 -8.17 -16.68
CA ILE A 162 -1.61 -9.28 -15.75
C ILE A 162 -1.63 -8.78 -14.31
N VAL A 163 -0.68 -7.92 -13.94
CA VAL A 163 -0.59 -7.30 -12.61
C VAL A 163 -1.84 -6.48 -12.31
N GLU A 164 -2.30 -5.63 -13.22
CA GLU A 164 -3.52 -4.84 -13.04
C GLU A 164 -4.76 -5.73 -12.86
N VAL A 165 -4.87 -6.81 -13.64
CA VAL A 165 -5.98 -7.77 -13.51
C VAL A 165 -5.94 -8.46 -12.15
N LEU A 166 -4.77 -8.91 -11.71
CA LEU A 166 -4.64 -9.58 -10.40
C LEU A 166 -4.88 -8.60 -9.25
N PHE A 167 -4.39 -7.37 -9.35
CA PHE A 167 -4.69 -6.33 -8.39
C PHE A 167 -6.20 -6.09 -8.32
N TYR A 168 -6.85 -5.87 -9.46
CA TYR A 168 -8.30 -5.65 -9.51
C TYR A 168 -9.08 -6.79 -8.85
N VAL A 169 -8.75 -8.04 -9.18
CA VAL A 169 -9.42 -9.21 -8.61
C VAL A 169 -9.15 -9.33 -7.11
N GLY A 170 -7.90 -9.17 -6.68
CA GLY A 170 -7.51 -9.25 -5.27
C GLY A 170 -8.15 -8.14 -4.44
N HIS A 171 -8.11 -6.91 -4.93
CA HIS A 171 -8.68 -5.74 -4.28
C HIS A 171 -10.22 -5.81 -4.25
N THR A 172 -10.86 -6.27 -5.32
CA THR A 172 -12.30 -6.58 -5.30
C THR A 172 -12.63 -7.63 -4.23
N PHE A 173 -11.85 -8.70 -4.15
CA PHE A 173 -12.03 -9.73 -3.12
C PHE A 173 -11.89 -9.15 -1.71
N LEU A 174 -10.91 -8.29 -1.48
CA LEU A 174 -10.71 -7.59 -0.21
C LEU A 174 -11.89 -6.67 0.12
N HIS A 175 -12.50 -5.99 -0.84
CA HIS A 175 -13.66 -5.13 -0.58
C HIS A 175 -15.00 -5.87 -0.41
N GLU A 176 -15.20 -6.97 -1.14
CA GLU A 176 -16.51 -7.62 -1.27
C GLU A 176 -16.62 -8.92 -0.45
N ALA A 177 -15.53 -9.67 -0.27
CA ALA A 177 -15.57 -11.02 0.29
C ALA A 177 -14.81 -11.16 1.61
N TRP A 178 -13.72 -10.41 1.80
CA TRP A 178 -12.95 -10.42 3.05
C TRP A 178 -12.54 -9.01 3.53
N PRO A 179 -13.50 -8.10 3.74
CA PRO A 179 -13.23 -6.71 4.13
C PRO A 179 -12.48 -6.56 5.45
N GLU A 180 -12.63 -7.51 6.38
CA GLU A 180 -12.06 -7.40 7.73
C GLU A 180 -10.54 -7.28 7.74
N ILE A 181 -9.84 -7.91 6.81
CA ILE A 181 -8.36 -7.84 6.75
C ILE A 181 -7.87 -6.56 6.08
N HIS A 182 -8.73 -5.89 5.31
CA HIS A 182 -8.40 -4.68 4.56
C HIS A 182 -8.74 -3.39 5.32
N VAL A 183 -9.44 -3.50 6.46
CA VAL A 183 -9.79 -2.36 7.32
C VAL A 183 -8.56 -1.59 7.78
N MET A 184 -7.46 -2.27 8.12
CA MET A 184 -6.25 -1.60 8.58
C MET A 184 -5.72 -0.64 7.52
N HIS A 185 -5.59 -1.12 6.28
CA HIS A 185 -5.13 -0.30 5.17
C HIS A 185 -6.10 0.85 4.91
N HIS A 186 -7.41 0.60 4.81
CA HIS A 186 -8.37 1.66 4.55
C HIS A 186 -8.69 2.60 5.73
N CYS A 187 -8.18 2.34 6.92
CA CYS A 187 -8.14 3.35 7.98
C CYS A 187 -7.18 4.51 7.64
N THR A 188 -6.31 4.34 6.63
CA THR A 188 -5.47 5.42 6.08
C THR A 188 -6.24 6.31 5.10
N VAL A 189 -7.38 6.84 5.53
CA VAL A 189 -8.31 7.65 4.72
C VAL A 189 -7.68 8.90 4.11
N LYS A 190 -6.58 9.39 4.71
CA LYS A 190 -5.73 10.43 4.14
C LYS A 190 -4.40 9.82 3.74
N SER A 191 -4.33 9.22 2.55
CA SER A 191 -3.13 8.50 2.10
C SER A 191 -1.88 9.37 2.19
N THR A 192 -0.80 8.83 2.75
CA THR A 192 0.53 9.42 2.83
C THR A 192 1.57 8.41 2.33
N ALA A 193 2.85 8.78 2.26
CA ALA A 193 3.89 7.83 1.91
C ALA A 193 3.89 6.59 2.82
N SER A 194 3.65 6.78 4.12
CA SER A 194 3.59 5.68 5.11
C SER A 194 2.33 4.83 5.00
N SER A 195 1.30 5.27 4.29
CA SER A 195 0.09 4.45 4.07
C SER A 195 0.42 3.17 3.27
N ASN A 196 1.46 3.23 2.43
CA ASN A 196 2.05 2.07 1.75
C ASN A 196 2.69 1.03 2.68
N LEU A 197 2.76 1.27 3.98
CA LEU A 197 3.34 0.36 4.96
C LEU A 197 2.30 -0.20 5.92
N ILE A 198 1.07 0.31 5.91
CA ILE A 198 0.05 -0.01 6.91
C ILE A 198 -0.94 -1.00 6.29
N PHE A 199 -0.67 -2.30 6.50
CA PHE A 199 -1.48 -3.41 6.00
C PHE A 199 -1.58 -4.53 7.03
N ASP A 200 -2.69 -5.27 7.01
CA ASP A 200 -2.64 -6.64 7.53
C ASP A 200 -1.67 -7.47 6.65
N PRO A 201 -0.82 -8.35 7.20
CA PRO A 201 0.09 -9.15 6.37
C PRO A 201 -0.59 -9.95 5.26
N ARG A 202 -1.85 -10.39 5.47
CA ARG A 202 -2.64 -11.11 4.46
C ARG A 202 -3.16 -10.18 3.38
N ASP A 203 -3.55 -8.98 3.78
CA ASP A 203 -3.95 -7.89 2.87
C ASP A 203 -2.78 -7.53 1.95
N LEU A 204 -1.61 -7.23 2.54
CA LEU A 204 -0.38 -6.97 1.79
C LEU A 204 -0.04 -8.09 0.81
N ALA A 205 -0.21 -9.36 1.21
CA ALA A 205 0.06 -10.50 0.36
C ALA A 205 -0.92 -10.62 -0.83
N ILE A 206 -2.17 -10.19 -0.68
CA ILE A 206 -3.19 -10.25 -1.74
C ILE A 206 -3.07 -9.04 -2.66
N GLU A 207 -3.06 -7.84 -2.09
CA GLU A 207 -3.16 -6.59 -2.84
C GLU A 207 -1.85 -6.28 -3.57
N LEU A 208 -0.69 -6.43 -2.92
CA LEU A 208 0.60 -6.07 -3.49
C LEU A 208 1.48 -7.30 -3.76
N GLY A 209 1.53 -8.24 -2.82
CA GLY A 209 2.39 -9.42 -2.88
C GLY A 209 2.03 -10.36 -4.03
N GLY A 210 0.73 -10.62 -4.26
CA GLY A 210 0.24 -11.46 -5.34
C GLY A 210 0.61 -10.91 -6.72
N PRO A 211 0.26 -9.65 -7.02
CA PRO A 211 0.68 -9.00 -8.26
C PRO A 211 2.21 -8.90 -8.39
N GLY A 212 2.96 -8.65 -7.31
CA GLY A 212 4.43 -8.70 -7.35
C GLY A 212 4.99 -10.08 -7.66
N ALA A 213 4.44 -11.14 -7.05
CA ALA A 213 4.88 -12.52 -7.23
C ALA A 213 4.63 -13.04 -8.64
N ILE A 214 3.55 -12.62 -9.31
CA ILE A 214 3.29 -13.07 -10.69
C ILE A 214 4.38 -12.60 -11.65
N VAL A 215 5.01 -11.44 -11.40
CA VAL A 215 6.11 -10.95 -12.24
C VAL A 215 7.30 -11.91 -12.18
N ILE A 216 7.61 -12.43 -11.00
CA ILE A 216 8.67 -13.42 -10.79
C ILE A 216 8.30 -14.75 -11.44
N VAL A 217 7.06 -15.20 -11.27
CA VAL A 217 6.58 -16.45 -11.90
C VAL A 217 6.67 -16.35 -13.42
N ASN A 218 6.21 -15.26 -14.01
CA ASN A 218 6.26 -15.04 -15.45
C ASN A 218 7.70 -14.93 -15.98
N HIS A 219 8.64 -14.41 -15.21
CA HIS A 219 10.05 -14.38 -15.58
C HIS A 219 10.59 -15.79 -15.90
N PHE A 220 10.20 -16.80 -15.11
CA PHE A 220 10.58 -18.19 -15.37
C PHE A 220 9.71 -18.90 -16.42
N LEU A 221 8.40 -18.64 -16.42
CA LEU A 221 7.46 -19.41 -17.26
C LEU A 221 7.27 -18.84 -18.66
N LEU A 222 7.34 -17.52 -18.83
CA LEU A 222 6.94 -16.83 -20.06
C LEU A 222 8.10 -16.11 -20.75
N TRP A 223 9.08 -15.61 -19.98
CA TRP A 223 10.04 -14.62 -20.49
C TRP A 223 11.47 -15.13 -20.63
N GLU A 224 11.69 -16.44 -20.59
CA GLU A 224 13.02 -17.05 -20.76
C GLU A 224 14.08 -16.45 -19.83
N GLN A 225 13.65 -16.02 -18.63
CA GLN A 225 14.50 -15.35 -17.65
C GLN A 225 15.12 -14.03 -18.16
N ASP A 226 14.44 -13.30 -19.04
CA ASP A 226 14.89 -11.97 -19.47
C ASP A 226 14.90 -10.98 -18.29
N PRO A 227 16.06 -10.39 -17.94
CA PRO A 227 16.20 -9.54 -16.77
C PRO A 227 15.59 -8.15 -16.98
N THR A 228 15.48 -7.68 -18.24
CA THR A 228 14.87 -6.38 -18.54
C THR A 228 13.37 -6.44 -18.25
N ILE A 229 12.70 -7.47 -18.77
CA ILE A 229 11.26 -7.66 -18.56
C ILE A 229 10.98 -7.75 -17.06
N LEU A 230 11.77 -8.54 -16.32
CA LEU A 230 11.64 -8.67 -14.86
C LEU A 230 11.84 -7.34 -14.14
N LEU A 231 13.01 -6.70 -14.32
CA LEU A 231 13.38 -5.52 -13.56
C LEU A 231 12.47 -4.33 -13.87
N VAL A 232 12.20 -4.04 -15.14
CA VAL A 232 11.35 -2.91 -15.52
C VAL A 232 9.94 -3.10 -14.96
N THR A 233 9.37 -4.30 -15.09
CA THR A 233 8.04 -4.59 -14.55
C THR A 233 8.05 -4.48 -13.02
N PHE A 234 8.99 -5.13 -12.33
CA PHE A 234 9.06 -5.14 -10.88
C PHE A 234 9.23 -3.74 -10.30
N LEU A 235 10.17 -2.96 -10.85
CA LEU A 235 10.39 -1.57 -10.45
C LEU A 235 9.17 -0.72 -10.76
N PHE A 236 8.52 -0.89 -11.92
CA PHE A 236 7.31 -0.15 -12.24
C PHE A 236 6.20 -0.43 -11.22
N VAL A 237 5.93 -1.70 -10.89
CA VAL A 237 4.86 -2.08 -9.97
C VAL A 237 5.11 -1.50 -8.57
N THR A 238 6.30 -1.74 -8.03
CA THR A 238 6.68 -1.29 -6.67
C THR A 238 6.78 0.23 -6.56
N TRP A 239 7.36 0.89 -7.57
CA TRP A 239 7.50 2.35 -7.58
C TRP A 239 6.17 3.06 -7.83
N ALA A 240 5.34 2.55 -8.76
CA ALA A 240 4.02 3.11 -8.99
C ALA A 240 3.15 3.01 -7.73
N TYR A 241 3.22 1.89 -7.00
CA TYR A 241 2.50 1.74 -5.74
C TYR A 241 2.85 2.81 -4.71
N SER A 242 4.15 3.15 -4.59
CA SER A 242 4.63 4.26 -3.75
C SER A 242 4.04 5.61 -4.17
N ILE A 243 3.98 5.87 -5.48
CA ILE A 243 3.49 7.14 -6.04
C ILE A 243 1.99 7.32 -5.82
N ILE A 244 1.18 6.30 -6.13
CA ILE A 244 -0.29 6.40 -6.13
C ILE A 244 -0.91 6.58 -4.73
N HIS A 245 -0.15 6.31 -3.68
CA HIS A 245 -0.55 6.50 -2.28
C HIS A 245 -0.05 7.81 -1.67
N HIS A 246 0.76 8.57 -2.39
CA HIS A 246 1.32 9.80 -1.87
C HIS A 246 0.33 10.97 -2.03
N GLU A 247 0.01 11.67 -0.94
CA GLU A 247 -0.96 12.78 -0.93
C GLU A 247 -0.67 13.88 -1.95
N TRP A 248 0.61 14.17 -2.22
CA TRP A 248 1.00 15.15 -3.25
C TRP A 248 0.53 14.77 -4.67
N TYR A 249 0.54 13.48 -5.03
CA TYR A 249 0.09 13.03 -6.35
C TYR A 249 -1.44 13.09 -6.47
N ALA A 250 -2.16 12.85 -5.36
CA ALA A 250 -3.63 12.93 -5.26
C ALA A 250 -4.38 12.18 -6.39
N GLY A 251 -3.84 11.01 -6.76
CA GLY A 251 -4.37 10.16 -7.82
C GLY A 251 -5.71 9.50 -7.48
N ASP A 252 -6.19 8.64 -8.37
CA ASP A 252 -7.47 7.97 -8.16
C ASP A 252 -7.44 6.98 -6.98
N HIS A 253 -6.29 6.36 -6.70
CA HIS A 253 -6.15 5.48 -5.53
C HIS A 253 -6.22 6.26 -4.19
N VAL A 254 -5.62 7.46 -4.11
CA VAL A 254 -5.81 8.36 -2.94
C VAL A 254 -7.30 8.72 -2.75
N LYS A 255 -8.01 9.00 -3.84
CA LYS A 255 -9.45 9.32 -3.78
C LYS A 255 -10.27 8.11 -3.35
N HIS A 256 -9.88 6.92 -3.80
CA HIS A 256 -10.48 5.67 -3.41
C HIS A 256 -10.35 5.45 -1.90
N HIS A 257 -9.17 5.62 -1.31
CA HIS A 257 -8.96 5.61 0.15
C HIS A 257 -9.85 6.61 0.89
N ALA A 258 -9.93 7.85 0.39
CA ALA A 258 -10.71 8.90 1.03
C ALA A 258 -12.24 8.65 0.97
N ARG A 259 -12.73 7.93 -0.04
CA ARG A 259 -14.18 7.72 -0.28
C ARG A 259 -14.66 6.31 0.09
N ILE A 260 -13.71 5.37 0.12
CA ILE A 260 -13.91 3.92 0.16
C ILE A 260 -14.94 3.55 -0.91
N ASP A 261 -14.64 3.90 -2.16
CA ASP A 261 -15.53 3.66 -3.31
C ASP A 261 -15.21 2.34 -4.02
N SER A 262 -15.86 2.05 -5.15
CA SER A 262 -15.67 0.79 -5.89
C SER A 262 -14.61 0.86 -7.00
N VAL A 263 -13.65 1.80 -6.92
CA VAL A 263 -12.52 1.82 -7.85
C VAL A 263 -11.44 0.86 -7.36
N TYR A 264 -11.41 -0.35 -7.93
CA TYR A 264 -10.51 -1.42 -7.48
C TYR A 264 -9.24 -1.56 -8.32
N THR A 265 -9.04 -0.71 -9.32
CA THR A 265 -7.90 -0.72 -10.25
C THR A 265 -6.79 0.26 -9.82
N VAL A 266 -5.54 0.00 -10.23
CA VAL A 266 -4.41 0.90 -9.94
C VAL A 266 -4.16 1.90 -11.05
N TYR A 267 -4.01 1.41 -12.29
CA TYR A 267 -3.48 2.19 -13.40
C TYR A 267 -4.58 2.76 -14.30
N VAL A 268 -5.71 2.07 -14.38
CA VAL A 268 -6.90 2.57 -15.08
C VAL A 268 -7.99 2.90 -14.09
N LYS A 269 -8.96 3.71 -14.49
CA LYS A 269 -10.14 3.98 -13.67
C LYS A 269 -11.29 3.08 -14.09
N HIS A 270 -11.54 2.03 -13.31
CA HIS A 270 -12.68 1.14 -13.51
C HIS A 270 -13.46 0.98 -12.21
N HIS A 271 -14.79 1.05 -12.30
CA HIS A 271 -15.69 0.96 -11.16
C HIS A 271 -16.35 -0.43 -11.10
N GLY A 272 -16.22 -1.11 -9.97
CA GLY A 272 -17.06 -2.24 -9.59
C GLY A 272 -18.46 -1.80 -9.12
N ASP A 273 -19.29 -2.78 -8.74
CA ASP A 273 -20.64 -2.52 -8.20
C ASP A 273 -20.54 -1.98 -6.77
N ALA A 274 -20.84 -0.70 -6.57
CA ALA A 274 -20.76 -0.04 -5.28
C ALA A 274 -21.60 -0.71 -4.17
N ARG A 275 -22.65 -1.47 -4.53
CA ARG A 275 -23.49 -2.19 -3.56
C ARG A 275 -22.79 -3.39 -2.93
N LYS A 276 -21.75 -3.90 -3.58
CA LYS A 276 -20.97 -5.04 -3.09
C LYS A 276 -19.78 -4.60 -2.23
N ASN A 277 -19.43 -3.32 -2.23
CA ASN A 277 -18.38 -2.80 -1.37
C ASN A 277 -18.82 -2.84 0.10
N LEU A 278 -18.40 -3.88 0.81
CA LEU A 278 -18.74 -4.07 2.21
C LEU A 278 -17.81 -3.28 3.13
N LEU A 279 -16.56 -3.04 2.71
CA LEU A 279 -15.50 -2.45 3.53
C LEU A 279 -15.89 -1.14 4.21
N LYS A 280 -16.64 -0.28 3.52
CA LYS A 280 -17.10 1.00 4.07
C LYS A 280 -17.93 0.84 5.35
N GLY A 281 -18.66 -0.27 5.49
CA GLY A 281 -19.43 -0.58 6.69
C GLY A 281 -18.59 -1.02 7.89
N HIS A 282 -17.32 -1.41 7.67
CA HIS A 282 -16.41 -1.88 8.72
C HIS A 282 -15.57 -0.76 9.33
N ILE A 283 -15.44 0.39 8.66
CA ILE A 283 -14.60 1.51 9.11
C ILE A 283 -15.42 2.54 9.87
N ARG A 284 -14.95 2.88 11.07
CA ARG A 284 -15.49 3.93 11.92
C ARG A 284 -14.59 5.16 11.84
N HIS A 285 -15.18 6.33 11.66
CA HIS A 285 -14.43 7.58 11.65
C HIS A 285 -14.47 8.23 13.03
N PRO A 286 -13.33 8.79 13.51
CA PRO A 286 -13.34 9.58 14.72
C PRO A 286 -14.27 10.81 14.55
N PRO A 287 -14.90 11.29 15.63
CA PRO A 287 -15.73 12.48 15.56
C PRO A 287 -14.91 13.68 15.06
N LYS A 288 -15.53 14.50 14.20
CA LYS A 288 -14.93 15.76 13.74
C LYS A 288 -14.75 16.66 14.97
N LYS A 289 -13.49 17.00 15.28
CA LYS A 289 -13.15 18.01 16.28
C LYS A 289 -13.30 19.39 15.69
#